data_AF-H3NMQ8-F1
#
_entry.id   AF-H3NMQ8-F1
#
_cell.length_a   1.000
_cell.length_b   1.000
_cell.length_c   1.000
_cell.angle_alpha   90.00
_cell.angle_beta   90.00
_cell.angle_gamma   90.00
#
_symmetry.space_group_name_H-M   'P 1'
#
loop_
_entity.id
_entity.type
_entity.pdbx_description
1 polymer ?
#
loop_
_entity_poly.entity_id
_entity_poly.type
_entity_poly.pdbx_seq_one_letter_code
_entity_poly.pdbx_strand_id
1 'polypeptide(L)'
;MTIAELILLNKERYTKVFLIENDKKTNQAIFRQIKENNITENELEQKAKDYFMLDKEGIDEIFGNSEELQITDEDMVLLIGI
;
A
#
# COMPACT_ATOMS: atom_id res chain seq x y z
N MET A 1 -6.21 10.73 -8.47
CA MET A 1 -6.95 9.48 -8.69
C MET A 1 -7.45 8.98 -7.34
N THR A 2 -8.54 8.22 -7.32
CA THR A 2 -9.01 7.54 -6.11
C THR A 2 -8.24 6.26 -5.86
N ILE A 3 -8.34 5.71 -4.64
CA ILE A 3 -7.78 4.40 -4.31
C ILE A 3 -8.35 3.32 -5.24
N ALA A 4 -9.67 3.34 -5.48
CA ALA A 4 -10.32 2.39 -6.39
C ALA A 4 -9.74 2.43 -7.81
N GLU A 5 -9.55 3.63 -8.36
CA GLU A 5 -8.96 3.81 -9.70
C GLU A 5 -7.54 3.24 -9.78
N LEU A 6 -6.71 3.46 -8.76
CA LEU A 6 -5.33 2.97 -8.73
C LEU A 6 -5.25 1.45 -8.64
N ILE A 7 -6.09 0.85 -7.80
CA ILE A 7 -6.19 -0.60 -7.64
C ILE A 7 -6.64 -1.22 -8.98
N LEU A 8 -7.69 -0.69 -9.60
CA LEU A 8 -8.19 -1.21 -10.88
C LEU A 8 -7.15 -1.07 -12.01
N LEU A 9 -6.46 0.08 -12.08
CA LEU A 9 -5.47 0.35 -13.13
C LEU A 9 -4.22 -0.54 -13.02
N ASN A 10 -3.90 -1.04 -11.82
CA ASN A 10 -2.72 -1.87 -11.58
C ASN A 10 -3.05 -3.32 -11.18
N LYS A 11 -4.31 -3.76 -11.32
CA LYS A 11 -4.80 -5.05 -10.80
C LYS A 11 -3.95 -6.26 -11.17
N GLU A 12 -3.35 -6.25 -12.36
CA GLU A 12 -2.51 -7.37 -12.87
C GLU A 12 -1.02 -7.24 -12.48
N ARG A 13 -0.63 -6.13 -11.86
CA ARG A 13 0.77 -5.77 -11.60
C ARG A 13 1.17 -5.92 -10.13
N TYR A 14 0.22 -5.99 -9.20
CA TYR A 14 0.51 -6.14 -7.78
C TYR A 14 -0.01 -7.49 -7.25
N THR A 15 0.64 -8.00 -6.22
CA THR A 15 0.18 -9.14 -5.41
C THR A 15 -0.42 -8.66 -4.08
N LYS A 16 0.03 -7.51 -3.57
CA LYS A 16 -0.43 -6.91 -2.30
C LYS A 16 -0.68 -5.42 -2.45
N VAL A 17 -1.65 -4.92 -1.68
CA VAL A 17 -1.95 -3.48 -1.59
C VAL A 17 -1.86 -3.04 -0.14
N PHE A 18 -1.18 -1.93 0.09
CA PHE A 18 -1.14 -1.28 1.40
C PHE A 18 -1.50 0.19 1.27
N LEU A 19 -2.33 0.67 2.19
CA LEU A 19 -2.47 2.08 2.47
C LEU A 19 -1.38 2.49 3.45
N ILE A 20 -0.71 3.60 3.16
CA ILE A 20 0.29 4.18 4.03
C ILE A 20 -0.17 5.57 4.48
N GLU A 21 -0.17 5.77 5.78
CA GLU A 21 -0.44 7.08 6.40
C GLU A 21 0.68 7.43 7.38
N ASN A 22 0.95 8.72 7.56
CA ASN A 22 1.88 9.17 8.58
C ASN A 22 1.13 9.43 9.88
N ASP A 23 1.50 8.71 10.94
CA ASP A 23 1.03 9.00 12.28
C ASP A 23 1.59 10.35 12.77
N LYS A 24 0.71 11.34 12.88
CA LYS A 24 1.08 12.69 13.32
C LYS A 24 1.67 12.76 14.73
N LYS A 25 1.50 11.73 15.57
CA LYS A 25 2.02 11.71 16.95
C LYS A 25 3.42 11.12 17.04
N THR A 26 3.65 10.00 16.33
CA THR A 26 4.92 9.26 16.38
C THR A 26 5.84 9.60 15.20
N ASN A 27 5.31 10.24 14.16
CA ASN A 27 5.95 10.51 12.88
C ASN A 27 6.45 9.22 12.18
N GLN A 28 5.74 8.11 12.42
CA GLN A 28 5.99 6.81 11.82
C GLN A 28 4.97 6.51 10.73
N ALA A 29 5.40 5.75 9.73
CA ALA A 29 4.51 5.21 8.70
C ALA A 29 3.66 4.08 9.28
N ILE A 30 2.35 4.19 9.17
CA ILE A 30 1.40 3.13 9.46
C ILE A 30 1.03 2.46 8.14
N PHE A 31 1.26 1.15 8.07
CA PHE A 31 0.90 0.33 6.92
C PHE A 31 -0.37 -0.43 7.23
N ARG A 32 -1.36 -0.33 6.32
CA ARG A 32 -2.60 -1.06 6.43
C ARG A 32 -2.87 -1.84 5.16
N GLN A 33 -2.83 -3.16 5.27
CA GLN A 33 -3.08 -4.03 4.13
C GLN A 33 -4.56 -3.98 3.73
N ILE A 34 -4.81 -3.69 2.46
CA ILE A 34 -6.13 -3.85 1.83
C ILE A 34 -6.23 -5.26 1.25
N LYS A 35 -7.33 -5.92 1.56
CA LYS A 35 -7.83 -7.14 0.91
C LYS A 35 -9.24 -6.82 0.40
N GLU A 36 -9.69 -7.51 -0.65
CA GLU A 36 -11.03 -7.28 -1.24
C GLU A 36 -12.17 -7.33 -0.19
N ASN A 37 -11.97 -8.04 0.92
CA ASN A 37 -12.98 -8.27 1.93
C ASN A 37 -12.96 -7.26 3.10
N ASN A 38 -11.96 -6.37 3.18
CA ASN A 38 -11.75 -5.49 4.34
C ASN A 38 -11.72 -3.98 4.03
N ILE A 39 -11.97 -3.59 2.78
CA ILE A 39 -12.01 -2.19 2.37
C ILE A 39 -13.44 -1.66 2.35
N THR A 40 -13.63 -0.46 2.91
CA THR A 40 -14.92 0.24 2.89
C THR A 40 -15.08 1.07 1.61
N GLU A 41 -16.31 1.34 1.21
CA GLU A 41 -16.63 2.21 0.06
C GLU A 41 -16.01 3.61 0.23
N ASN A 42 -16.08 4.17 1.44
CA ASN A 42 -15.46 5.46 1.77
C ASN A 42 -13.93 5.48 1.57
N GLU A 43 -13.24 4.35 1.69
CA GLU A 43 -11.80 4.27 1.45
C GLU A 43 -11.50 4.15 -0.04
N LEU A 44 -12.32 3.39 -0.77
CA LEU A 44 -12.21 3.28 -2.22
C LEU A 44 -12.37 4.64 -2.92
N GLU A 45 -13.26 5.49 -2.41
CA GLU A 45 -13.52 6.83 -2.95
C GLU A 45 -12.49 7.89 -2.54
N GLN A 46 -11.66 7.62 -1.53
CA GLN A 46 -10.64 8.56 -1.09
C GLN A 46 -9.61 8.83 -2.18
N LYS A 47 -9.18 10.10 -2.29
CA LYS A 47 -8.11 10.52 -3.19
C LYS A 47 -6.77 10.10 -2.62
N ALA A 48 -6.02 9.33 -3.42
CA ALA A 48 -4.63 9.06 -3.12
C ALA A 48 -3.80 10.33 -3.28
N LYS A 49 -2.87 10.56 -2.35
CA LYS A 49 -1.86 11.62 -2.44
C LYS A 49 -0.74 11.22 -3.39
N ASP A 50 -0.26 9.98 -3.25
CA ASP A 50 0.78 9.37 -4.07
C ASP A 50 0.60 7.85 -4.12
N TYR A 51 1.28 7.19 -5.06
CA TYR A 51 1.36 5.73 -5.11
C TYR A 51 2.71 5.24 -5.63
N PHE A 52 3.13 4.08 -5.16
CA PHE A 52 4.37 3.42 -5.55
C PHE A 52 4.13 1.93 -5.81
N MET A 53 4.92 1.38 -6.72
CA MET A 53 4.98 -0.05 -6.98
C MET A 53 6.39 -0.50 -6.60
N LEU A 54 6.50 -1.32 -5.56
CA LEU A 54 7.78 -1.77 -5.02
C LEU A 54 7.81 -3.28 -4.89
N ASP A 55 8.95 -3.88 -5.19
CA ASP A 55 9.27 -5.24 -4.78
C ASP A 55 9.77 -5.25 -3.32
N LYS A 56 10.11 -6.43 -2.82
CA LYS A 56 10.63 -6.60 -1.46
C LYS A 56 11.88 -5.76 -1.20
N GLU A 57 12.84 -5.72 -2.12
CA GLU A 57 14.08 -4.94 -1.96
C GLU A 57 13.77 -3.45 -1.80
N GLY A 58 12.88 -2.89 -2.62
CA GLY A 58 12.45 -1.50 -2.50
C GLY A 58 11.72 -1.20 -1.19
N ILE A 59 10.94 -2.16 -0.67
CA ILE A 59 10.29 -2.02 0.65
C ILE A 59 11.32 -2.01 1.78
N ASP A 60 12.30 -2.90 1.73
CA ASP A 60 13.35 -2.99 2.74
C ASP A 60 14.25 -1.75 2.75
N GLU A 61 14.62 -1.23 1.58
CA GLU A 61 15.46 -0.04 1.48
C GLU A 61 14.78 1.22 2.05
N ILE A 62 13.49 1.40 1.79
CA ILE A 62 12.76 2.62 2.16
C ILE A 62 12.22 2.52 3.59
N PHE A 63 11.73 1.35 3.99
CA PHE A 63 10.96 1.18 5.23
C PHE A 63 11.53 0.15 6.19
N GLY A 64 12.37 -0.79 5.74
CA GLY A 64 12.96 -1.83 6.59
C GLY A 64 11.94 -2.79 7.22
N ASN A 65 10.75 -2.90 6.63
CA ASN A 65 9.58 -3.56 7.24
C ASN A 65 9.06 -4.79 6.46
N SER A 66 9.79 -5.34 5.48
CA SER A 66 9.26 -6.45 4.67
C SER A 66 8.86 -7.67 5.50
N GLU A 67 9.63 -8.01 6.55
CA GLU A 67 9.34 -9.14 7.43
C GLU A 67 8.01 -8.95 8.20
N GLU A 68 7.81 -7.77 8.80
CA GLU A 68 6.59 -7.44 9.54
C GLU A 68 5.36 -7.44 8.61
N LEU A 69 5.54 -6.93 7.40
CA LEU A 69 4.50 -6.89 6.36
C LEU A 69 4.34 -8.23 5.61
N GLN A 70 5.14 -9.24 5.98
CA GLN A 70 5.16 -10.58 5.38
C GLN A 70 5.36 -10.56 3.85
N ILE A 71 6.18 -9.65 3.34
CA ILE A 71 6.46 -9.48 1.90
C ILE A 71 7.55 -10.47 1.48
N THR A 72 7.30 -11.24 0.43
CA THR A 72 8.24 -12.23 -0.13
C THR A 72 8.87 -11.72 -1.42
N ASP A 73 9.90 -12.42 -1.94
CA ASP A 73 10.58 -12.04 -3.18
C ASP A 73 9.68 -12.11 -4.43
N GLU A 74 8.53 -12.81 -4.33
CA GLU A 74 7.52 -12.90 -5.39
C GLU A 74 6.50 -11.77 -5.33
N ASP A 75 6.50 -10.99 -4.25
CA ASP A 75 5.51 -9.94 -4.05
C ASP A 75 5.88 -8.67 -4.80
N MET A 76 4.85 -8.10 -5.42
CA MET A 76 4.89 -6.77 -5.99
C MET A 76 3.82 -5.94 -5.29
N VAL A 77 4.25 -4.90 -4.59
CA VAL A 77 3.44 -4.18 -3.61
C VAL A 77 3.00 -2.84 -4.17
N LEU A 78 1.69 -2.64 -4.25
CA LEU A 78 1.09 -1.33 -4.49
C LEU A 78 0.93 -0.60 -3.16
N LEU A 79 1.74 0.43 -2.94
CA LEU A 79 1.63 1.35 -1.82
C LEU A 79 0.84 2.59 -2.24
N ILE A 80 -0.18 2.96 -1.46
CA ILE A 80 -1.01 4.13 -1.74
C ILE A 80 -1.00 5.06 -0.52
N GLY A 81 -0.47 6.27 -0.69
CA GLY A 81 -0.41 7.28 0.35
C GLY A 81 -1.73 8.01 0.54
N ILE A 82 -2.20 8.07 1.78
CA ILE A 82 -3.46 8.75 2.18
C ILE A 82 -3.26 9.90 3.16
#